data_AF-A0A952UFP8-F1
#
_entry.id   AF-A0A952UFP8-F1
#
_cell.length_a   1.000
_cell.length_b   1.000
_cell.length_c   1.000
_cell.angle_alpha   90.00
_cell.angle_beta   90.00
_cell.angle_gamma   90.00
#
_symmetry.space_group_name_H-M   'P 1'
#
loop_
_entity.id
_entity.type
_entity.pdbx_description
1 polymer ?
#
loop_
_entity_poly.entity_id
_entity_poly.type
_entity_poly.pdbx_seq_one_letter_code
_entity_poly.pdbx_strand_id
1 'polypeptide(L)'
;MSWLSLPHRVVQTGDIVDGGNVVPATTDLPVSATVPSDVRSGQLERKNRMRTRGSELLAAIAKLDTEPDPLARHQIMEWIQKEYDDRGGGILMGLFSRCYLGPPYIDHAMTVNGYICEHYTRADEVPPLYRGSRALAANPAYEYVEVYGDGAVIPIRSNGKP
;
A
#
# COMPACT_ATOMS: atom_id res chain seq x y z
N MET A 1 -38.89 -47.06 14.10
CA MET A 1 -38.15 -46.87 15.37
C MET A 1 -38.79 -45.67 16.08
N SER A 2 -39.33 -45.95 17.27
CA SER A 2 -40.09 -45.08 18.18
C SER A 2 -39.41 -43.72 18.43
N TRP A 3 -40.08 -42.59 18.23
CA TRP A 3 -40.75 -41.77 19.25
C TRP A 3 -40.14 -41.86 20.66
N LEU A 4 -39.69 -40.73 21.20
CA LEU A 4 -40.01 -40.34 22.57
C LEU A 4 -39.93 -38.81 22.70
N SER A 5 -41.11 -38.27 23.02
CA SER A 5 -41.41 -36.91 23.40
C SER A 5 -41.83 -36.93 24.86
N LEU A 6 -41.37 -35.92 25.62
CA LEU A 6 -41.98 -35.32 26.85
C LEU A 6 -41.93 -36.12 28.18
N PRO A 7 -41.91 -35.45 29.36
CA PRO A 7 -42.84 -34.36 29.71
C PRO A 7 -42.32 -33.06 30.34
N HIS A 8 -43.19 -32.08 30.18
CA HIS A 8 -43.31 -30.78 30.83
C HIS A 8 -43.21 -30.83 32.37
N ARG A 9 -42.66 -29.75 32.95
CA ARG A 9 -43.11 -29.25 34.25
C ARG A 9 -43.31 -27.74 34.19
N VAL A 10 -44.55 -27.32 34.40
CA VAL A 10 -44.99 -25.95 34.70
C VAL A 10 -45.19 -25.86 36.21
N VAL A 11 -44.60 -24.86 36.87
CA VAL A 11 -45.05 -24.21 38.12
C VAL A 11 -44.34 -22.84 38.14
N GLN A 12 -44.99 -21.74 37.74
CA GLN A 12 -45.87 -20.82 38.49
C GLN A 12 -45.13 -19.71 39.26
N THR A 13 -45.52 -18.49 38.88
CA THR A 13 -45.16 -17.14 39.32
C THR A 13 -45.25 -16.93 40.83
N GLY A 14 -44.32 -16.13 41.36
CA GLY A 14 -44.43 -15.48 42.67
C GLY A 14 -43.59 -14.21 42.69
N ASP A 15 -44.25 -13.06 42.64
CA ASP A 15 -43.67 -11.74 42.92
C ASP A 15 -43.39 -11.62 44.42
N ILE A 16 -42.18 -11.19 44.80
CA ILE A 16 -41.90 -10.59 46.10
C ILE A 16 -41.04 -9.35 45.86
N VAL A 17 -41.65 -8.19 46.08
CA VAL A 17 -40.98 -6.92 46.38
C VAL A 17 -40.58 -6.93 47.85
N ASP A 18 -39.33 -6.61 48.17
CA ASP A 18 -38.99 -5.47 49.04
C ASP A 18 -37.48 -5.33 49.29
N GLY A 19 -37.03 -4.07 49.23
CA GLY A 19 -36.10 -3.51 50.22
C GLY A 19 -34.60 -3.79 50.08
N GLY A 20 -33.84 -2.74 49.79
CA GLY A 20 -32.63 -2.45 50.58
C GLY A 20 -31.27 -2.55 49.90
N ASN A 21 -30.83 -1.40 49.39
CA ASN A 21 -29.55 -0.74 49.71
C ASN A 21 -28.20 -1.22 49.09
N VAL A 22 -27.36 -0.20 48.91
CA VAL A 22 -25.89 -0.16 48.78
C VAL A 22 -25.30 -0.25 47.36
N VAL A 23 -25.00 0.93 46.82
CA VAL A 23 -23.97 1.16 45.78
C VAL A 23 -22.57 0.76 46.28
N PRO A 24 -21.69 0.36 45.36
CA PRO A 24 -20.37 0.99 45.39
C PRO A 24 -19.99 1.58 44.03
N ALA A 25 -19.32 2.72 44.13
CA ALA A 25 -18.78 3.51 43.04
C ALA A 25 -17.95 2.65 42.07
N THR A 26 -18.32 2.70 40.79
CA THR A 26 -17.45 2.25 39.71
C THR A 26 -16.59 3.45 39.31
N THR A 27 -15.34 3.44 39.76
CA THR A 27 -14.30 4.34 39.26
C THR A 27 -13.99 3.92 37.82
N ASP A 28 -14.57 4.62 36.84
CA ASP A 28 -14.14 4.48 35.44
C ASP A 28 -12.73 5.06 35.30
N LEU A 29 -11.75 4.16 35.23
CA LEU A 29 -10.41 4.50 34.78
C LEU A 29 -10.44 4.71 33.26
N PRO A 30 -9.76 5.73 32.72
CA PRO A 30 -9.74 5.96 31.29
C PRO A 30 -9.05 4.79 30.60
N VAL A 31 -9.77 4.11 29.71
CA VAL A 31 -9.22 3.08 28.83
C VAL A 31 -8.25 3.78 27.87
N SER A 32 -6.96 3.71 28.17
CA SER A 32 -5.91 4.15 27.27
C SER A 32 -5.97 3.30 26.01
N ALA A 33 -6.52 3.86 24.94
CA ALA A 33 -6.70 3.16 23.68
C ALA A 33 -5.34 2.88 23.03
N THR A 34 -4.80 1.68 23.27
CA THR A 34 -3.66 1.18 22.52
C THR A 34 -4.13 0.84 21.11
N VAL A 35 -3.84 1.71 20.15
CA VAL A 35 -4.08 1.43 18.72
C VAL A 35 -3.22 0.21 18.32
N PRO A 36 -3.76 -0.78 17.59
CA PRO A 36 -2.98 -1.93 17.13
C PRO A 36 -1.73 -1.50 16.33
N SER A 37 -0.62 -2.23 16.50
CA SER A 37 0.67 -1.96 15.85
C SER A 37 0.54 -1.86 14.33
N ASP A 38 -0.26 -2.72 13.71
CA ASP A 38 -0.37 -2.82 12.25
C ASP A 38 -1.04 -1.58 11.64
N VAL A 39 -2.02 -1.00 12.36
CA VAL A 39 -2.68 0.26 11.97
C VAL A 39 -1.70 1.44 12.07
N ARG A 40 -0.86 1.46 13.11
CA ARG A 40 0.18 2.49 13.29
C ARG A 40 1.26 2.39 12.21
N SER A 41 1.68 1.18 11.85
CA SER A 41 2.60 0.92 10.73
C SER A 41 2.01 1.42 9.42
N GLY A 42 0.75 1.08 9.10
CA GLY A 42 0.10 1.55 7.87
C GLY A 42 -0.08 3.07 7.79
N GLN A 43 -0.32 3.76 8.92
CA GLN A 43 -0.35 5.22 8.94
C GLN A 43 1.02 5.85 8.72
N LEU A 44 2.08 5.29 9.33
CA LEU A 44 3.44 5.77 9.15
C LEU A 44 3.93 5.57 7.71
N GLU A 45 3.67 4.39 7.12
CA GLU A 45 3.98 4.09 5.73
C GLU A 45 3.32 5.10 4.79
N ARG A 46 2.01 5.35 4.95
CA ARG A 46 1.28 6.36 4.17
C ARG A 46 1.90 7.75 4.32
N LYS A 47 2.24 8.16 5.54
CA LYS A 47 2.93 9.44 5.77
C LYS A 47 4.28 9.50 5.05
N ASN A 48 5.04 8.40 5.06
CA ASN A 48 6.35 8.32 4.41
C ASN A 48 6.22 8.34 2.88
N ARG A 49 5.19 7.73 2.31
CA ARG A 49 4.85 7.81 0.88
C ARG A 49 4.55 9.24 0.42
N MET A 50 4.12 10.12 1.33
CA MET A 50 3.83 11.54 1.00
C MET A 50 5.06 12.47 1.06
N ARG A 51 6.23 12.00 1.48
CA ARG A 51 7.47 12.81 1.53
C ARG A 51 7.98 13.12 0.12
N THR A 52 8.56 14.30 -0.11
CA THR A 52 9.20 14.63 -1.40
C THR A 52 10.36 13.67 -1.72
N ARG A 53 10.58 13.35 -3.00
CA ARG A 53 11.74 12.58 -3.49
C ARG A 53 12.90 13.52 -3.78
N GLY A 54 14.09 13.12 -3.36
CA GLY A 54 15.32 13.87 -3.64
C GLY A 54 15.64 13.88 -5.13
N SER A 55 16.36 14.90 -5.58
CA SER A 55 16.78 15.02 -6.98
C SER A 55 17.67 13.87 -7.44
N GLU A 56 18.48 13.31 -6.54
CA GLU A 56 19.33 12.14 -6.83
C GLU A 56 18.48 10.92 -7.18
N LEU A 57 17.38 10.69 -6.44
CA LEU A 57 16.44 9.60 -6.72
C LEU A 57 15.73 9.80 -8.06
N LEU A 58 15.28 11.02 -8.36
CA LEU A 58 14.68 11.34 -9.65
C LEU A 58 15.67 11.11 -10.81
N ALA A 59 16.92 11.55 -10.65
CA ALA A 59 17.96 11.38 -11.66
C ALA A 59 18.33 9.91 -11.87
N ALA A 60 18.41 9.13 -10.80
CA ALA A 60 18.67 7.69 -10.87
C ALA A 60 17.56 6.97 -11.64
N ILE A 61 16.28 7.27 -11.34
CA ILE A 61 15.13 6.71 -12.06
C ILE A 61 15.14 7.14 -13.53
N ALA A 62 15.43 8.41 -13.85
CA ALA A 62 15.51 8.84 -15.24
C ALA A 62 16.66 8.18 -16.01
N LYS A 63 17.80 7.96 -15.35
CA LYS A 63 18.98 7.32 -15.97
C LYS A 63 18.68 5.90 -16.43
N LEU A 64 17.87 5.16 -15.68
CA LEU A 64 17.52 3.76 -15.95
C LEU A 64 16.93 3.54 -17.35
N ASP A 65 16.16 4.49 -17.87
CA ASP A 65 15.56 4.44 -19.21
C ASP A 65 16.59 4.35 -20.34
N THR A 66 17.81 4.82 -20.07
CA THR A 66 18.86 5.04 -21.08
C THR A 66 20.15 4.30 -20.77
N GLU A 67 20.22 3.53 -19.69
CA GLU A 67 21.42 2.80 -19.27
C GLU A 67 21.50 1.43 -19.98
N PRO A 68 22.40 1.25 -20.97
CA PRO A 68 22.50 -0.01 -21.71
C PRO A 68 23.31 -1.08 -20.96
N ASP A 69 24.16 -0.70 -19.99
CA ASP A 69 24.98 -1.67 -19.25
C ASP A 69 24.15 -2.38 -18.18
N PRO A 70 23.98 -3.73 -18.26
CA PRO A 70 23.22 -4.48 -17.28
C PRO A 70 23.78 -4.36 -15.86
N LEU A 71 25.11 -4.25 -15.70
CA LEU A 71 25.73 -4.14 -14.37
C LEU A 71 25.47 -2.76 -13.75
N ALA A 72 25.70 -1.68 -14.50
CA ALA A 72 25.34 -0.33 -14.05
C ALA A 72 23.85 -0.21 -13.72
N ARG A 73 22.97 -0.79 -14.56
CA ARG A 73 21.52 -0.82 -14.31
C ARG A 73 21.18 -1.53 -13.00
N HIS A 74 21.81 -2.67 -12.73
CA HIS A 74 21.63 -3.39 -11.46
C HIS A 74 22.04 -2.53 -10.26
N GLN A 75 23.20 -1.87 -10.32
CA GLN A 75 23.68 -1.00 -9.24
C GLN A 75 22.75 0.18 -8.97
N ILE A 76 22.21 0.80 -10.04
CA ILE A 76 21.23 1.88 -9.90
C ILE A 76 19.95 1.36 -9.22
N MET A 77 19.47 0.18 -9.63
CA MET A 77 18.29 -0.46 -9.03
C MET A 77 18.49 -0.80 -7.54
N GLU A 78 19.65 -1.36 -7.17
CA GLU A 78 19.99 -1.64 -5.77
C GLU A 78 19.98 -0.37 -4.92
N TRP A 79 20.55 0.72 -5.44
CA TRP A 79 20.55 2.01 -4.76
C TRP A 79 19.13 2.57 -4.61
N ILE A 80 18.29 2.49 -5.65
CA ILE A 80 16.88 2.92 -5.58
C ILE A 80 16.09 2.10 -4.57
N GLN A 81 16.26 0.77 -4.58
CA GLN A 81 15.61 -0.12 -3.62
C GLN A 81 15.97 0.31 -2.19
N LYS A 82 17.25 0.55 -1.93
CA LYS A 82 17.72 1.02 -0.63
C LYS A 82 17.07 2.36 -0.23
N GLU A 83 16.96 3.32 -1.14
CA GLU A 83 16.30 4.59 -0.87
C GLU A 83 14.82 4.42 -0.47
N TYR A 84 14.11 3.47 -1.10
CA TYR A 84 12.72 3.17 -0.74
C TYR A 84 12.59 2.40 0.57
N ASP A 85 13.51 1.48 0.85
CA ASP A 85 13.57 0.74 2.11
C ASP A 85 13.84 1.71 3.28
N ASP A 86 14.85 2.56 3.14
CA ASP A 86 15.22 3.56 4.14
C ASP A 86 14.11 4.60 4.36
N ARG A 87 13.30 4.88 3.33
CA ARG A 87 12.12 5.75 3.44
C ARG A 87 11.02 5.15 4.32
N GLY A 88 10.92 3.83 4.41
CA GLY A 88 9.91 3.15 5.22
C GLY A 88 8.47 3.37 4.71
N GLY A 89 8.28 3.33 3.40
CA GLY A 89 6.97 3.46 2.74
C GLY A 89 6.16 2.15 2.67
N GLY A 90 6.67 1.05 3.24
CA GLY A 90 6.15 -0.30 3.01
C GLY A 90 6.76 -0.92 1.74
N ILE A 91 6.22 -2.07 1.32
CA ILE A 91 6.76 -2.85 0.19
C ILE A 91 6.46 -2.12 -1.13
N LEU A 92 7.48 -1.55 -1.76
CA LEU A 92 7.40 -1.13 -3.16
C LEU A 92 7.31 -2.40 -4.02
N MET A 93 6.42 -2.41 -5.01
CA MET A 93 6.26 -3.51 -5.98
C MET A 93 6.81 -3.14 -7.36
N GLY A 94 6.81 -1.86 -7.69
CA GLY A 94 7.45 -1.37 -8.91
C GLY A 94 7.24 0.11 -9.17
N LEU A 95 7.92 0.57 -10.21
CA LEU A 95 7.74 1.89 -10.81
C LEU A 95 7.13 1.73 -12.20
N PHE A 96 6.28 2.67 -12.60
CA PHE A 96 5.64 2.69 -13.91
C PHE A 96 5.65 4.10 -14.48
N SER A 97 6.10 4.28 -15.71
CA SER A 97 6.35 5.62 -16.26
C SER A 97 6.22 5.63 -17.78
N ARG A 98 6.25 6.83 -18.36
CA ARG A 98 6.30 7.02 -19.80
C ARG A 98 7.61 6.46 -20.35
N CYS A 99 7.54 5.79 -21.50
CA CYS A 99 8.74 5.34 -22.20
C CYS A 99 9.26 6.42 -23.15
N TYR A 100 10.56 6.70 -23.07
CA TYR A 100 11.25 7.66 -23.93
C TYR A 100 12.12 7.02 -25.03
N LEU A 101 12.10 5.69 -25.18
CA LEU A 101 12.76 5.00 -26.30
C LEU A 101 12.17 5.35 -27.68
N GLY A 102 10.94 5.87 -27.70
CA GLY A 102 10.21 6.21 -28.91
C GLY A 102 9.26 5.11 -29.40
N PRO A 103 8.56 5.34 -30.53
CA PRO A 103 7.58 4.39 -31.05
C PRO A 103 8.18 3.00 -31.32
N PRO A 104 7.43 1.90 -31.05
CA PRO A 104 6.00 1.87 -30.68
C PRO A 104 5.72 1.96 -29.18
N TYR A 105 6.75 2.09 -28.34
CA TYR A 105 6.62 2.04 -26.89
C TYR A 105 6.10 3.37 -26.32
N ILE A 106 5.20 3.27 -25.34
CA ILE A 106 4.57 4.44 -24.70
C ILE A 106 4.78 4.47 -23.20
N ASP A 107 5.01 3.32 -22.58
CA ASP A 107 5.25 3.18 -21.16
C ASP A 107 6.17 1.99 -20.86
N HIS A 108 6.69 1.93 -19.65
CA HIS A 108 7.50 0.83 -19.18
C HIS A 108 7.26 0.55 -17.70
N ALA A 109 7.46 -0.70 -17.32
CA ALA A 109 7.42 -1.14 -15.93
C ALA A 109 8.82 -1.50 -15.44
N MET A 110 9.10 -1.07 -14.22
CA MET A 110 10.26 -1.45 -13.45
C MET A 110 9.80 -2.26 -12.25
N THR A 111 10.29 -3.49 -12.12
CA THR A 111 10.03 -4.28 -10.92
C THR A 111 11.17 -4.06 -9.94
N VAL A 112 10.87 -4.10 -8.64
CA VAL A 112 11.87 -3.85 -7.60
C VAL A 112 12.82 -5.01 -7.37
N ASN A 113 12.61 -6.14 -8.05
CA ASN A 113 13.55 -7.27 -8.07
C ASN A 113 14.81 -7.00 -8.92
N GLY A 114 15.18 -5.73 -9.13
CA GLY A 114 16.42 -5.35 -9.84
C GLY A 114 16.33 -5.33 -11.37
N TYR A 115 15.12 -5.41 -11.95
CA TYR A 115 14.94 -5.44 -13.40
C TYR A 115 13.93 -4.38 -13.87
N ILE A 116 14.35 -3.54 -14.82
CA ILE A 116 13.42 -2.91 -15.77
C ILE A 116 12.95 -4.02 -16.70
N CYS A 117 11.67 -4.36 -16.65
CA CYS A 117 11.18 -5.66 -17.14
C CYS A 117 10.58 -5.60 -18.53
N GLU A 118 9.93 -4.51 -18.91
CA GLU A 118 9.08 -4.57 -20.09
C GLU A 118 8.74 -3.16 -20.59
N HIS A 119 8.92 -2.95 -21.89
CA HIS A 119 8.39 -1.80 -22.59
C HIS A 119 7.08 -2.22 -23.22
N TYR A 120 6.05 -1.39 -23.08
CA TYR A 120 4.75 -1.69 -23.64
C TYR A 120 4.36 -0.66 -24.70
N THR A 121 3.76 -1.17 -25.75
CA THR A 121 3.02 -0.43 -26.74
C THR A 121 1.62 -0.11 -26.22
N ARG A 122 0.86 0.68 -27.00
CA ARG A 122 -0.54 0.98 -26.70
C ARG A 122 -1.45 -0.26 -26.74
N ALA A 123 -1.09 -1.27 -27.53
CA ALA A 123 -1.89 -2.48 -27.72
C ALA A 123 -1.64 -3.52 -26.63
N ASP A 124 -0.50 -3.44 -25.93
CA ASP A 124 -0.11 -4.43 -24.95
C ASP A 124 -0.96 -4.32 -23.68
N GLU A 125 -1.36 -5.46 -23.15
CA GLU A 125 -2.01 -5.54 -21.86
C GLU A 125 -0.95 -5.41 -20.76
N VAL A 126 -1.15 -4.44 -19.87
CA VAL A 126 -0.27 -4.26 -18.70
C VAL A 126 -0.72 -5.18 -17.56
N PRO A 127 0.23 -5.80 -16.82
CA PRO A 127 -0.09 -6.63 -15.68
C PRO A 127 -1.06 -5.96 -14.70
N PRO A 128 -1.97 -6.72 -14.05
CA PRO A 128 -2.97 -6.18 -13.12
C PRO A 128 -2.40 -5.18 -12.10
N LEU A 129 -1.19 -5.44 -11.61
CA LEU A 129 -0.45 -4.59 -10.69
C LEU A 129 -0.34 -3.13 -11.16
N TYR A 130 -0.12 -2.90 -12.46
CA TYR A 130 0.18 -1.57 -13.02
C TYR A 130 -0.98 -0.98 -13.84
N ARG A 131 -2.11 -1.70 -14.01
CA ARG A 131 -3.23 -1.20 -14.84
C ARG A 131 -3.74 0.17 -14.41
N GLY A 132 -3.81 0.43 -13.09
CA GLY A 132 -4.19 1.72 -12.54
C GLY A 132 -3.16 2.84 -12.79
N SER A 133 -1.91 2.48 -13.08
CA SER A 133 -0.79 3.41 -13.26
C SER A 133 -0.66 3.92 -14.69
N ARG A 134 -1.20 3.19 -15.69
CA ARG A 134 -1.01 3.55 -17.11
C ARG A 134 -1.57 4.92 -17.49
N ALA A 135 -2.77 5.25 -17.02
CA ALA A 135 -3.34 6.58 -17.27
C ALA A 135 -2.54 7.70 -16.58
N LEU A 136 -1.96 7.41 -15.41
CA LEU A 136 -1.13 8.36 -14.66
C LEU A 136 0.23 8.58 -15.35
N ALA A 137 0.88 7.51 -15.83
CA ALA A 137 2.14 7.61 -16.59
C ALA A 137 1.97 8.34 -17.93
N ALA A 138 0.78 8.29 -18.53
CA ALA A 138 0.48 9.07 -19.74
C ALA A 138 0.37 10.58 -19.46
N ASN A 139 0.10 11.00 -18.22
CA ASN A 139 -0.08 12.41 -17.85
C ASN A 139 1.30 13.09 -17.66
N PRO A 140 1.62 14.16 -18.43
CA PRO A 140 2.91 14.84 -18.36
C PRO A 140 3.17 15.58 -17.04
N ALA A 141 2.20 15.66 -16.13
CA ALA A 141 2.41 16.20 -14.79
C ALA A 141 3.27 15.28 -13.89
N TYR A 142 3.44 14.01 -14.27
CA TYR A 142 4.13 13.00 -13.48
C TYR A 142 5.32 12.42 -14.25
N GLU A 143 6.43 12.24 -13.55
CA GLU A 143 7.64 11.60 -14.07
C GLU A 143 7.50 10.07 -14.04
N TYR A 144 7.01 9.54 -12.93
CA TYR A 144 6.73 8.11 -12.76
C TYR A 144 5.66 7.89 -11.70
N VAL A 145 5.25 6.65 -11.56
CA VAL A 145 4.22 6.19 -10.62
C VAL A 145 4.79 5.06 -9.79
N GLU A 146 4.73 5.18 -8.47
CA GLU A 146 5.08 4.12 -7.54
C GLU A 146 3.87 3.23 -7.28
N VAL A 147 4.09 1.91 -7.22
CA VAL A 147 3.05 0.93 -6.89
C VAL A 147 3.49 0.11 -5.70
N TYR A 148 2.67 0.08 -4.65
CA TYR A 148 2.97 -0.60 -3.38
C TYR A 148 2.18 -1.89 -3.22
N GLY A 149 2.68 -2.79 -2.36
CA GLY A 149 2.10 -4.12 -2.12
C GLY A 149 0.72 -4.10 -1.47
N ASP A 150 0.35 -3.00 -0.83
CA ASP A 150 -1.00 -2.76 -0.31
C ASP A 150 -1.95 -2.14 -1.35
N GLY A 151 -1.53 -2.06 -2.61
CA GLY A 151 -2.29 -1.52 -3.74
C GLY A 151 -2.25 0.01 -3.84
N ALA A 152 -1.50 0.71 -2.98
CA ALA A 152 -1.36 2.16 -3.12
C ALA A 152 -0.58 2.53 -4.39
N VAL A 153 -1.04 3.58 -5.06
CA VAL A 153 -0.46 4.13 -6.29
C VAL A 153 -0.14 5.59 -6.06
N ILE A 154 1.14 5.96 -6.20
CA ILE A 154 1.64 7.30 -5.85
C ILE A 154 2.33 7.92 -7.07
N PRO A 155 1.69 8.85 -7.79
CA PRO A 155 2.28 9.50 -8.94
C PRO A 155 3.24 10.61 -8.50
N ILE A 156 4.48 10.62 -9.01
CA ILE A 156 5.53 11.56 -8.59
C ILE A 156 5.75 12.61 -9.66
N ARG A 157 5.74 13.88 -9.26
CA ARG A 157 6.01 15.03 -10.14
C ARG A 157 7.51 15.30 -10.31
N SER A 158 7.86 16.16 -11.26
CA SER A 158 9.25 16.57 -11.54
C SER A 158 9.97 17.24 -10.37
N ASN A 159 9.23 17.82 -9.42
CA ASN A 159 9.78 18.38 -8.18
C ASN A 159 9.83 17.37 -7.03
N GLY A 160 9.61 16.08 -7.31
CA GLY A 160 9.63 14.98 -6.36
C GLY A 160 8.41 14.90 -5.45
N LYS A 161 7.44 15.81 -5.57
CA LYS A 161 6.21 15.75 -4.78
C LYS A 161 5.27 14.67 -5.35
N PRO A 162 4.64 13.87 -4.49
CA PRO A 162 3.50 13.04 -4.88
C PRO A 162 2.25 13.87 -5.22
#